data_AF-A0A1F2QXU8-F1
#
_entry.id   AF-A0A1F2QXU8-F1
#
_cell.length_a   1.000
_cell.length_b   1.000
_cell.length_c   1.000
_cell.angle_alpha   90.00
_cell.angle_beta   90.00
_cell.angle_gamma   90.00
#
_symmetry.space_group_name_H-M   'P 1'
#
loop_
_entity.id
_entity.type
_entity.pdbx_description
1 polymer ?
#
loop_
_entity_poly.entity_id
_entity_poly.type
_entity_poly.pdbx_seq_one_letter_code
_entity_poly.pdbx_strand_id
1 'polypeptide(L)' 'MTGTPIVCTGDCNDNHAIEINELVLGVGIALEANPLTACPAFDHDGDERVTLPELVRAVDFALHSCP' A
#
# COMPACT_ATOMS: atom_id res chain seq x y z
N MET A 1 0.66 18.44 -17.73
CA MET A 1 1.60 18.33 -16.60
C MET A 1 1.59 16.87 -16.18
N THR A 2 2.55 16.07 -16.64
CA THR A 2 2.65 14.65 -16.26
C THR A 2 3.72 14.56 -15.18
N GLY A 3 3.33 14.84 -13.93
CA GLY A 3 4.12 14.41 -12.79
C GLY A 3 3.97 12.89 -12.70
N THR A 4 5.08 12.16 -12.56
CA THR A 4 5.04 10.75 -12.18
C THR A 4 4.14 10.68 -10.94
N PRO A 5 3.03 9.90 -10.96
CA PRO A 5 2.20 9.76 -9.78
C PRO A 5 3.12 9.33 -8.64
N ILE A 6 3.08 10.08 -7.55
CA ILE A 6 3.78 9.68 -6.34
C ILE A 6 3.09 8.40 -5.89
N VAL A 7 3.81 7.29 -5.98
CA VAL A 7 3.27 5.99 -5.59
C VAL A 7 3.52 5.81 -4.10
N CYS A 8 2.47 5.99 -3.30
CA CYS A 8 2.47 5.53 -1.92
C CYS A 8 2.05 4.07 -1.86
N THR A 9 3.00 3.20 -1.57
CA THR A 9 2.67 1.79 -1.35
C THR A 9 1.80 1.64 -0.12
N GLY A 10 0.54 1.26 -0.31
CA GLY A 10 -0.44 1.06 0.76
C GLY A 10 -1.36 2.25 1.06
N ASP A 11 -1.31 3.34 0.29
CA ASP A 11 -2.36 4.38 0.33
C ASP A 11 -3.54 3.91 -0.52
N CYS A 12 -4.61 3.47 0.14
CA CYS A 12 -5.76 2.84 -0.49
C CYS A 12 -6.87 3.83 -0.84
N ASN A 13 -6.79 5.06 -0.30
CA ASN A 13 -7.81 6.08 -0.45
C ASN A 13 -7.30 7.32 -1.21
N ASP A 14 -6.05 7.29 -1.69
CA ASP A 14 -5.34 8.33 -2.44
C ASP A 14 -5.20 9.66 -1.66
N ASN A 15 -5.17 9.60 -0.32
CA ASN A 15 -5.08 10.80 0.53
C ASN A 15 -3.63 11.25 0.82
N HIS A 16 -2.63 10.57 0.26
CA HIS A 16 -1.20 10.79 0.44
C HIS A 16 -0.71 10.56 1.88
N ALA A 17 -1.42 9.73 2.63
CA ALA A 17 -1.04 9.27 3.95
C ALA A 17 -1.33 7.78 4.08
N ILE A 18 -0.68 7.13 5.05
CA ILE A 18 -0.99 5.73 5.39
C ILE A 18 -1.51 5.69 6.81
N GLU A 19 -2.77 5.32 6.95
CA GLU A 19 -3.45 5.13 8.21
C GLU A 19 -3.41 3.65 8.64
N ILE A 20 -3.61 3.39 9.93
CA ILE A 20 -3.57 2.02 10.49
C ILE A 20 -4.59 1.10 9.80
N ASN A 21 -5.76 1.61 9.41
CA ASN A 21 -6.77 0.79 8.71
C ASN A 21 -6.26 0.30 7.36
N GLU A 22 -5.38 1.03 6.68
CA GLU A 22 -4.81 0.63 5.40
C GLU A 22 -3.74 -0.45 5.62
N LEU A 23 -2.91 -0.32 6.66
CA LEU A 23 -1.97 -1.37 7.05
C LEU A 23 -2.69 -2.68 7.43
N VAL A 24 -3.80 -2.59 8.18
CA VAL A 24 -4.63 -3.76 8.52
C VAL A 24 -5.24 -4.38 7.27
N LEU A 25 -5.68 -3.57 6.32
CA LEU A 25 -6.17 -4.05 5.03
C LEU A 25 -5.06 -4.78 4.25
N GLY A 26 -3.86 -4.21 4.18
CA GLY A 26 -2.70 -4.83 3.54
C GLY A 26 -2.34 -6.18 4.16
N VAL A 27 -2.33 -6.29 5.49
CA VAL A 27 -2.15 -7.57 6.20
C VAL A 27 -3.27 -8.54 5.83
N GLY A 28 -4.51 -8.07 5.75
CA GLY A 28 -5.64 -8.87 5.31
C GLY A 28 -5.49 -9.40 3.88
N ILE A 29 -4.89 -8.63 2.96
CA ILE A 29 -4.60 -9.07 1.58
C ILE A 29 -3.44 -10.08 1.58
N ALA A 30 -2.37 -9.83 2.33
CA ALA A 30 -1.22 -10.75 2.45
C ALA A 30 -1.59 -12.11 3.05
N LEU A 31 -2.64 -12.16 3.88
CA LEU A 31 -3.22 -13.38 4.44
C LEU A 31 -4.32 -14.00 3.56
N GLU A 32 -4.52 -13.50 2.34
CA GLU A 32 -5.57 -13.92 1.40
C GLU A 32 -7.01 -13.80 1.96
N ALA A 33 -7.21 -12.99 3.00
CA ALA A 33 -8.53 -12.72 3.58
C ALA A 33 -9.30 -11.64 2.78
N ASN A 34 -8.59 -10.82 2.02
CA ASN A 34 -9.15 -9.80 1.13
C ASN A 34 -8.48 -9.89 -0.25
N PRO A 35 -9.19 -9.58 -1.34
CA PRO A 35 -8.58 -9.56 -2.67
C PRO A 35 -7.67 -8.33 -2.83
N LEU A 36 -6.62 -8.43 -3.65
CA LEU A 36 -5.74 -7.30 -4.00
C LEU A 36 -6.51 -6.10 -4.57
N THR A 37 -7.65 -6.34 -5.24
CA THR A 37 -8.53 -5.28 -5.74
C THR A 37 -9.11 -4.37 -4.65
N ALA A 38 -9.05 -4.78 -3.38
CA ALA A 38 -9.44 -3.92 -2.26
C ALA A 38 -8.44 -2.77 -2.04
N CYS A 39 -7.16 -2.96 -2.39
CA CYS A 39 -6.14 -1.91 -2.37
C CYS A 39 -4.97 -2.28 -3.29
N PRO A 40 -5.05 -1.92 -4.59
CA PRO A 40 -3.97 -2.19 -5.56
C PRO A 40 -2.66 -1.47 -5.22
N ALA A 41 -2.71 -0.40 -4.42
CA ALA A 41 -1.54 0.35 -4.01
C ALA A 41 -0.54 -0.47 -3.18
N PHE A 42 -0.93 -1.62 -2.64
CA PHE A 42 0.00 -2.51 -1.94
C PHE A 42 0.92 -3.30 -2.88
N ASP A 43 0.49 -3.59 -4.12
CA ASP A 43 1.28 -4.33 -5.11
C ASP A 43 2.25 -3.37 -5.81
N HIS A 44 3.39 -3.12 -5.16
CA HIS A 44 4.36 -2.14 -5.63
C HIS A 44 5.26 -2.72 -6.71
N ASP A 45 5.56 -4.01 -6.65
CA ASP A 45 6.45 -4.65 -7.63
C ASP A 45 5.71 -5.26 -8.82
N GLY A 46 4.37 -5.31 -8.79
CA GLY A 46 3.51 -5.73 -9.88
C GLY A 46 3.41 -7.25 -10.00
N ASP A 47 3.64 -7.99 -8.92
CA ASP A 47 3.58 -9.46 -8.89
C ASP A 47 2.19 -10.03 -8.60
N GLU A 48 1.18 -9.16 -8.53
CA GLU A 48 -0.22 -9.45 -8.22
C GLU A 48 -0.44 -10.02 -6.80
N ARG A 49 0.49 -9.76 -5.87
CA ARG A 49 0.39 -10.17 -4.47
C ARG A 49 0.71 -9.02 -3.52
N VAL A 50 0.45 -9.27 -2.24
CA VAL A 50 0.95 -8.44 -1.15
C VAL A 50 1.84 -9.29 -0.28
N THR A 51 3.10 -8.88 -0.19
CA THR A 51 4.18 -9.59 0.49
C THR A 51 4.75 -8.72 1.60
N LEU A 52 5.61 -9.32 2.45
CA LEU A 52 6.25 -8.60 3.55
C LEU A 52 7.03 -7.33 3.11
N PRO A 53 7.80 -7.33 2.01
CA PRO A 53 8.45 -6.12 1.51
C PRO A 53 7.51 -4.91 1.35
N GLU A 54 6.29 -5.14 0.85
CA GLU A 54 5.31 -4.08 0.62
C GLU A 54 4.69 -3.58 1.91
N LEU A 55 4.40 -4.49 2.84
CA LEU A 55 3.93 -4.12 4.18
C LEU A 55 4.98 -3.31 4.94
N VAL A 56 6.26 -3.69 4.86
CA VAL A 56 7.36 -2.93 5.48
C VAL A 56 7.50 -1.55 4.85
N ARG A 57 7.37 -1.45 3.53
CA ARG A 57 7.38 -0.17 2.81
C ARG A 57 6.22 0.73 3.22
N ALA A 58 5.00 0.18 3.35
CA ALA A 58 3.83 0.92 3.83
C ALA A 58 4.02 1.43 5.27
N VAL A 59 4.62 0.63 6.16
CA VAL A 59 4.97 1.07 7.52
C VAL A 59 5.99 2.20 7.50
N ASP A 60 7.00 2.13 6.62
CA ASP A 60 7.99 3.20 6.47
C ASP A 60 7.33 4.52 6.03
N PHE A 61 6.41 4.48 5.06
CA PHE A 61 5.65 5.65 4.63
C PHE A 61 4.67 6.17 5.70
N ALA A 62 4.09 5.29 6.53
CA ALA A 62 3.28 5.71 7.66
C ALA A 62 4.10 6.49 8.72
N LEU A 63 5.40 6.21 8.84
CA LEU A 63 6.31 6.86 9.80
C LEU A 63 6.97 8.12 9.25
N HIS A 64 7.35 8.09 7.97
CA HIS A 64 8.19 9.12 7.34
C HIS A 64 7.46 9.95 6.28
N SER A 65 6.14 9.78 6.14
CA SER A 65 5.26 10.36 5.11
C SER A 65 5.52 9.85 3.68
N CYS A 66 4.48 9.98 2.85
CA CYS A 66 4.55 9.66 1.42
C CYS A 66 5.48 10.64 0.68
N PRO A 67 6.22 10.20 -0.36
CA PRO A 67 7.08 11.09 -1.15
C PRO A 67 6.35 12.24 -1.86
#